data_AF-W5MJL0-F1
#
_entry.id   AF-W5MJL0-F1
#
_cell.length_a   1.000
_cell.length_b   1.000
_cell.length_c   1.000
_cell.angle_alpha   90.00
_cell.angle_beta   90.00
_cell.angle_gamma   90.00
#
_symmetry.space_group_name_H-M   'P 1'
#
loop_
_entity.id
_entity.type
_entity.pdbx_description
1 polymer ?
#
loop_
_entity_poly.entity_id
_entity_poly.type
_entity_poly.pdbx_seq_one_letter_code
_entity_poly.pdbx_strand_id
1 'polypeptide(L)'
;MRAVFLSDGKIFTTGFSRMSERQLALWDVNDLEEPMVMQEMDSSNGVLLPFYDPDTNIVYLCGKGDCSIRYFEVTAEPPFVHFLNSFTSKEPQRGMGFLCKRGVDVNKCEIARFYKLHERKCEPISMTVPRKVGADLVPGKGAVSWYGAANP
;
A
#
# COMPACT_ATOMS: atom_id res chain seq x y z
N MET A 1 1.43 -11.52 -12.41
CA MET A 1 0.39 -10.51 -12.19
C MET A 1 -0.38 -10.84 -10.91
N ARG A 2 -0.74 -9.85 -10.10
CA ARG A 2 -1.66 -9.96 -8.96
C ARG A 2 -2.73 -8.89 -9.10
N ALA A 3 -3.90 -9.13 -8.53
CA ALA A 3 -5.03 -8.21 -8.58
C ALA A 3 -5.83 -8.26 -7.27
N VAL A 4 -6.41 -7.13 -6.88
CA VAL A 4 -7.37 -6.99 -5.78
C VAL A 4 -8.50 -6.06 -6.19
N PHE A 5 -9.70 -6.31 -5.67
CA PHE A 5 -10.81 -5.36 -5.78
C PHE A 5 -10.65 -4.23 -4.77
N LEU A 6 -11.03 -3.03 -5.18
CA LEU A 6 -11.19 -1.87 -4.32
C LEU A 6 -12.64 -1.76 -3.84
N SER A 7 -12.87 -0.90 -2.83
CA SER A 7 -14.20 -0.74 -2.20
C SER A 7 -15.26 -0.22 -3.16
N ASP A 8 -14.85 0.54 -4.18
CA ASP A 8 -15.71 1.10 -5.23
C ASP A 8 -15.87 0.18 -6.46
N GLY A 9 -15.41 -1.07 -6.35
CA GLY A 9 -15.51 -2.08 -7.40
C GLY A 9 -14.39 -2.03 -8.44
N LYS A 10 -13.52 -1.01 -8.45
CA LYS A 10 -12.36 -0.97 -9.36
C LYS A 10 -11.36 -2.09 -9.06
N ILE A 11 -10.49 -2.39 -10.01
CA ILE A 11 -9.45 -3.40 -9.86
C ILE A 11 -8.09 -2.74 -9.78
N PHE A 12 -7.33 -3.04 -8.73
CA PHE A 12 -5.92 -2.66 -8.61
C PHE A 12 -5.05 -3.86 -8.93
N THR A 13 -4.07 -3.67 -9.81
CA THR A 13 -3.17 -4.74 -10.27
C THR A 13 -1.71 -4.40 -10.08
N THR A 14 -0.90 -5.44 -9.93
CA THR A 14 0.56 -5.37 -10.02
C THR A 14 1.07 -6.37 -11.04
N GLY A 15 2.09 -5.99 -11.79
CA GLY A 15 2.65 -6.81 -12.86
C GLY A 15 4.03 -6.35 -13.28
N PHE A 16 4.43 -6.77 -14.48
CA PHE A 16 5.68 -6.38 -15.10
C PHE A 16 5.38 -5.79 -16.49
N SER A 17 6.10 -4.74 -16.88
CA SER A 17 6.10 -4.18 -18.22
C SER A 17 6.77 -5.16 -19.20
N ARG A 18 6.68 -4.89 -20.50
CA ARG A 18 7.43 -5.67 -21.51
C ARG A 18 8.95 -5.58 -21.31
N MET A 19 9.42 -4.52 -20.65
CA MET A 19 10.82 -4.29 -20.31
C MET A 19 11.19 -4.87 -18.93
N SER A 20 10.31 -5.69 -18.33
CA SER A 20 10.50 -6.32 -17.01
C SER A 20 10.54 -5.35 -15.83
N GLU A 21 10.00 -4.14 -15.98
CA GLU A 21 9.83 -3.22 -14.85
C GLU A 21 8.55 -3.54 -14.11
N ARG A 22 8.59 -3.50 -12.78
CA ARG A 22 7.40 -3.64 -11.95
C ARG A 22 6.47 -2.47 -12.22
N GLN A 23 5.20 -2.77 -12.38
CA GLN A 23 4.16 -1.78 -12.64
C GLN A 23 2.94 -2.01 -11.77
N LEU A 24 2.25 -0.93 -11.45
CA LEU A 24 0.90 -0.95 -10.90
C LEU A 24 -0.07 -0.36 -11.91
N ALA A 25 -1.31 -0.82 -11.89
CA ALA A 25 -2.36 -0.24 -12.70
C ALA A 25 -3.72 -0.31 -12.01
N LEU A 26 -4.55 0.72 -12.22
CA LEU A 26 -5.93 0.81 -11.76
C LEU A 26 -6.87 0.68 -12.96
N TRP A 27 -7.92 -0.12 -12.83
CA TRP A 27 -8.84 -0.46 -13.91
C TRP A 27 -10.28 -0.18 -13.51
N ASP A 28 -11.07 0.34 -14.46
CA ASP A 28 -12.52 0.38 -14.36
C ASP A 28 -13.09 -0.97 -14.83
N VAL A 29 -14.03 -1.55 -14.09
CA VAL A 29 -14.63 -2.84 -14.47
C VAL A 29 -15.59 -2.69 -15.65
N ASN A 30 -16.08 -1.47 -15.90
CA ASN A 30 -16.95 -1.17 -17.03
C ASN A 30 -16.17 -0.93 -18.33
N ASP A 31 -14.88 -0.64 -18.26
CA ASP A 31 -13.97 -0.44 -19.39
C ASP A 31 -12.58 -0.99 -19.06
N LEU A 32 -12.30 -2.19 -19.56
CA LEU A 32 -11.05 -2.93 -19.35
C LEU A 32 -10.10 -2.86 -20.55
N GLU A 33 -10.40 -2.04 -21.57
CA GLU A 33 -9.52 -1.92 -22.73
C GLU A 33 -8.20 -1.23 -22.36
N GLU A 34 -8.27 -0.17 -21.56
CA GLU A 34 -7.12 0.60 -21.09
C GLU A 34 -7.20 0.88 -19.58
N PRO A 35 -6.06 0.92 -18.87
CA PRO A 35 -6.05 1.24 -17.45
C PRO A 35 -6.36 2.73 -17.23
N MET A 36 -7.08 3.05 -16.15
CA MET A 36 -7.30 4.43 -15.70
C MET A 36 -5.99 5.14 -15.37
N VAL A 37 -5.05 4.39 -14.77
CA VAL A 37 -3.67 4.83 -14.55
C VAL A 37 -2.76 3.61 -14.54
N MET A 38 -1.56 3.77 -15.10
CA MET A 38 -0.47 2.81 -15.03
C MET A 38 0.80 3.55 -14.60
N GLN A 39 1.49 3.02 -13.58
CA GLN A 39 2.73 3.61 -13.07
C GLN A 39 3.82 2.55 -13.01
N GLU A 40 4.96 2.86 -13.60
CA GLU A 40 6.20 2.09 -13.46
C GLU A 40 6.83 2.36 -12.08
N MET A 41 7.45 1.33 -11.51
CA MET A 41 7.94 1.35 -10.13
C MET A 41 9.45 1.21 -10.03
N ASP A 42 9.99 0.04 -10.39
CA ASP A 42 11.42 -0.25 -10.42
C ASP A 42 11.68 -1.54 -11.23
N SER A 43 12.95 -1.88 -11.45
CA SER A 43 13.38 -3.04 -12.24
C SER A 43 13.65 -4.31 -11.42
N SER A 44 13.06 -4.44 -10.22
CA SER A 44 13.27 -5.64 -9.38
C SER A 44 12.42 -6.81 -9.86
N ASN A 45 12.90 -8.04 -9.68
CA ASN A 45 12.20 -9.24 -10.16
C ASN A 45 11.09 -9.77 -9.22
N GLY A 46 11.00 -9.23 -8.00
CA GLY A 46 10.06 -9.71 -6.98
C GLY A 46 8.62 -9.32 -7.32
N VAL A 47 7.73 -10.31 -7.46
CA VAL A 47 6.28 -10.06 -7.65
C VAL A 47 5.74 -9.25 -6.47
N LEU A 48 5.21 -8.06 -6.75
CA LEU A 48 4.54 -7.24 -5.74
C LEU A 48 3.19 -7.85 -5.37
N LEU A 49 2.95 -8.02 -4.07
CA LEU A 49 1.67 -8.39 -3.52
C LEU A 49 0.94 -7.11 -3.07
N PRO A 50 -0.24 -6.80 -3.64
CA PRO A 50 -1.06 -5.69 -3.18
C PRO A 50 -1.88 -6.11 -1.94
N PHE A 51 -1.81 -5.30 -0.88
CA PHE A 51 -2.65 -5.40 0.30
C PHE A 51 -3.48 -4.12 0.40
N TYR A 52 -4.79 -4.22 0.25
CA TYR A 52 -5.69 -3.07 0.25
C TYR A 52 -6.43 -2.96 1.59
N ASP A 53 -6.43 -1.75 2.15
CA ASP A 53 -7.25 -1.37 3.31
C ASP A 53 -8.44 -0.50 2.86
N PRO A 54 -9.66 -1.04 2.82
CA PRO A 54 -10.84 -0.31 2.33
C PRO A 54 -11.25 0.86 3.23
N ASP A 55 -10.88 0.83 4.52
CA ASP A 55 -11.27 1.89 5.46
C ASP A 55 -10.47 3.18 5.25
N THR A 56 -9.26 3.07 4.69
CA THR A 56 -8.34 4.19 4.47
C THR A 56 -8.04 4.45 3.00
N ASN A 57 -8.54 3.59 2.10
CA ASN A 57 -8.19 3.56 0.69
C ASN A 57 -6.68 3.46 0.41
N ILE A 58 -5.92 2.83 1.31
CA ILE A 58 -4.48 2.64 1.15
C ILE A 58 -4.19 1.26 0.55
N VAL A 59 -3.34 1.23 -0.47
CA VAL A 59 -2.76 0.01 -1.02
C VAL A 59 -1.29 -0.07 -0.63
N TYR A 60 -0.90 -1.15 0.04
CA TYR A 60 0.47 -1.47 0.39
C TYR A 60 1.03 -2.50 -0.59
N LEU A 61 2.22 -2.23 -1.14
CA LEU A 61 2.92 -3.08 -2.08
C LEU A 61 4.22 -3.58 -1.48
N CYS A 62 4.41 -4.89 -1.48
CA CYS A 62 5.68 -5.50 -1.11
C CYS A 62 5.87 -6.84 -1.83
N GLY A 63 7.12 -7.18 -2.18
CA GLY A 63 7.48 -8.42 -2.87
C GLY A 63 8.51 -9.23 -2.09
N LYS A 64 8.55 -10.55 -2.29
CA LYS A 64 9.61 -11.37 -1.70
C LYS A 64 10.97 -10.89 -2.22
N GLY A 65 11.95 -10.76 -1.33
CA GLY A 65 13.27 -10.21 -1.63
C GLY A 65 13.38 -8.69 -1.48
N ASP A 66 12.25 -7.97 -1.39
CA ASP A 66 12.30 -6.53 -1.15
C ASP A 66 12.70 -6.22 0.30
N CYS A 67 13.33 -5.07 0.50
CA CYS A 67 13.64 -4.52 1.81
C CYS A 67 12.64 -3.42 2.24
N SER A 68 11.60 -3.19 1.44
CA SER A 68 10.66 -2.09 1.63
C SER A 68 9.19 -2.50 1.42
N ILE A 69 8.30 -1.69 2.03
CA ILE A 69 6.85 -1.72 1.83
C ILE A 69 6.46 -0.33 1.36
N ARG A 70 6.07 -0.18 0.10
CA ARG A 70 5.60 1.10 -0.47
C ARG A 70 4.09 1.17 -0.33
N TYR A 71 3.54 2.34 -0.07
CA TYR A 71 2.09 2.48 0.06
C TYR A 71 1.55 3.74 -0.62
N PHE A 72 0.34 3.58 -1.12
CA PHE A 72 -0.33 4.53 -2.01
C PHE A 72 -1.75 4.77 -1.50
N GLU A 73 -2.23 5.99 -1.62
CA GLU A 73 -3.65 6.28 -1.47
C GLU A 73 -4.33 6.20 -2.83
N VAL A 74 -5.50 5.54 -2.88
CA VAL A 74 -6.36 5.57 -4.06
C VAL A 74 -7.49 6.58 -3.84
N THR A 75 -7.62 7.53 -4.76
CA THR A 75 -8.66 8.56 -4.75
C THR A 75 -9.47 8.54 -6.04
N ALA A 76 -10.61 9.23 -6.05
CA ALA A 76 -11.45 9.39 -7.23
C ALA A 76 -10.93 10.44 -8.22
N GLU A 77 -9.87 11.18 -7.86
CA GLU A 77 -9.33 12.29 -8.65
C GLU A 77 -7.97 11.92 -9.26
N PRO A 78 -7.68 12.29 -10.52
CA PRO A 78 -6.36 12.11 -11.13
C PRO A 78 -5.23 12.66 -10.24
N PRO A 79 -4.06 11.99 -10.15
CA PRO A 79 -3.66 10.76 -10.88
C PRO A 79 -4.24 9.44 -10.33
N PHE A 80 -5.29 9.47 -9.50
CA PHE A 80 -6.01 8.34 -8.87
C PHE A 80 -5.21 7.53 -7.86
N VAL A 81 -3.94 7.24 -8.15
CA VAL A 81 -3.03 6.49 -7.27
C VAL A 81 -1.90 7.41 -6.86
N HIS A 82 -1.88 7.78 -5.58
CA HIS A 82 -0.96 8.77 -5.01
C HIS A 82 0.06 8.07 -4.12
N PHE A 83 1.34 8.17 -4.43
CA PHE A 83 2.40 7.66 -3.56
C PHE A 83 2.38 8.42 -2.23
N LEU A 84 2.32 7.69 -1.12
CA LEU A 84 2.38 8.27 0.22
C LEU A 84 3.82 8.24 0.74
N ASN A 85 4.33 7.05 1.03
CA ASN A 85 5.68 6.85 1.55
C ASN A 85 6.10 5.37 1.44
N SER A 86 7.30 5.05 1.90
CA SER A 86 7.88 3.72 1.93
C SER A 86 8.48 3.42 3.30
N PHE A 87 8.06 2.32 3.91
CA PHE A 87 8.83 1.71 4.99
C PHE A 87 10.04 1.01 4.38
N THR A 88 11.24 1.20 4.94
CA THR A 88 12.48 0.58 4.47
C THR A 88 13.24 -0.03 5.62
N SER A 89 13.88 -1.16 5.36
CA SER A 89 14.66 -1.93 6.33
C SER A 89 15.94 -2.46 5.69
N LYS A 90 16.82 -3.09 6.47
CA LYS A 90 18.09 -3.62 5.97
C LYS A 90 17.97 -5.04 5.40
N GLU A 91 17.07 -5.84 5.96
CA GLU A 91 16.96 -7.27 5.66
C GLU A 91 15.83 -7.54 4.65
N PRO A 92 16.04 -8.40 3.64
CA PRO A 92 15.01 -8.71 2.64
C PRO A 92 13.90 -9.59 3.24
N GLN A 93 12.66 -9.33 2.85
CA GLN A 93 11.51 -10.12 3.30
C GLN A 93 11.42 -11.47 2.58
N ARG A 94 11.22 -12.55 3.33
CA ARG A 94 10.94 -13.91 2.82
C ARG A 94 9.45 -14.15 2.56
N GLY A 95 8.60 -13.32 3.15
CA GLY A 95 7.16 -13.33 3.03
C GLY A 95 6.55 -12.22 3.88
N MET A 96 5.25 -12.03 3.73
CA MET A 96 4.52 -10.98 4.42
C MET A 96 3.14 -11.49 4.84
N GLY A 97 2.82 -11.33 6.12
CA GLY A 97 1.45 -11.43 6.64
C GLY A 97 0.84 -10.05 6.85
N PHE A 98 -0.48 -9.96 6.80
CA PHE A 98 -1.23 -8.73 7.04
C PHE A 98 -2.28 -8.98 8.12
N LEU A 99 -2.24 -8.19 9.20
CA LEU A 99 -3.18 -8.32 10.30
C LEU A 99 -4.55 -7.79 9.87
N CYS A 100 -5.61 -8.54 10.19
CA CYS A 100 -6.98 -8.06 9.96
C CYS A 100 -7.26 -6.77 10.75
N LYS A 101 -8.10 -5.89 10.20
CA LYS A 101 -8.39 -4.57 10.79
C LYS A 101 -8.80 -4.64 12.26
N ARG A 102 -9.60 -5.64 12.65
CA ARG A 102 -10.05 -5.83 14.04
C ARG A 102 -8.91 -6.11 15.04
N GLY A 103 -7.72 -6.46 14.57
CA GLY A 103 -6.56 -6.74 15.41
C GLY A 103 -5.62 -5.54 15.63
N VAL A 104 -5.83 -4.42 14.95
CA VAL A 104 -4.94 -3.25 15.05
C VAL A 104 -5.13 -2.52 16.37
N ASP A 105 -4.05 -1.94 16.89
CA ASP A 105 -4.07 -1.15 18.14
C ASP A 105 -4.45 0.32 17.86
N VAL A 106 -5.76 0.59 17.88
CA VAL A 106 -6.31 1.93 17.62
C VAL A 106 -5.84 2.99 18.62
N ASN A 107 -5.48 2.61 19.86
CA ASN A 107 -4.97 3.55 20.86
C ASN A 107 -3.62 4.14 20.46
N LYS A 108 -2.87 3.43 19.62
CA LYS A 108 -1.59 3.87 19.04
C LYS A 108 -1.73 4.45 17.63
N CYS A 109 -2.96 4.69 17.18
CA CYS A 109 -3.24 5.16 15.82
C CYS A 109 -2.68 4.22 14.74
N GLU A 110 -2.63 2.92 15.04
CA GLU A 110 -2.22 1.91 14.07
C GLU A 110 -3.35 1.68 13.07
N ILE A 111 -3.04 1.88 11.79
CA ILE A 111 -3.99 1.69 10.69
C ILE A 111 -3.82 0.34 10.01
N ALA A 112 -2.61 -0.23 10.07
CA ALA A 112 -2.27 -1.55 9.56
C ALA A 112 -1.08 -2.15 10.33
N ARG A 113 -1.04 -3.48 10.42
CA ARG A 113 0.14 -4.20 10.94
C ARG A 113 0.53 -5.30 9.98
N PHE A 114 1.79 -5.31 9.60
CA PHE A 114 2.39 -6.37 8.80
C PHE A 114 3.19 -7.32 9.69
N TYR A 115 3.29 -8.58 9.27
CA TYR A 115 4.16 -9.59 9.87
C TYR A 115 5.21 -9.97 8.83
N LYS A 116 6.33 -9.25 8.86
CA LYS A 116 7.43 -9.43 7.94
C LYS A 116 8.21 -10.69 8.31
N LEU A 117 8.27 -11.65 7.39
CA LEU A 117 9.05 -12.86 7.58
C LEU A 117 10.49 -12.63 7.16
N HIS A 118 11.40 -12.94 8.07
CA HIS A 118 12.83 -13.06 7.82
C HIS A 118 13.21 -14.54 7.73
N GLU A 119 14.49 -14.85 7.59
CA GLU A 119 14.96 -16.24 7.51
C GLU A 119 14.65 -17.06 8.76
N ARG A 120 14.74 -16.43 9.95
CA ARG A 120 14.61 -17.13 11.25
C ARG A 120 13.71 -16.41 12.26
N LYS A 121 12.99 -15.37 11.85
CA LYS A 121 12.09 -14.59 12.72
C LYS A 121 10.90 -14.02 11.95
N CYS A 122 9.84 -13.73 12.69
CA CYS A 122 8.71 -12.93 12.23
C CYS A 122 8.74 -11.59 12.96
N GLU A 123 8.80 -10.49 12.22
CA GLU A 123 8.89 -9.13 12.75
C GLU A 123 7.57 -8.37 12.48
N PRO A 124 6.87 -7.89 13.52
CA PRO A 124 5.71 -7.04 13.33
C PRO A 124 6.13 -5.63 12.88
N ILE A 125 5.51 -5.10 11.83
CA ILE A 125 5.70 -3.74 11.32
C ILE A 125 4.37 -3.00 11.44
N SER A 126 4.32 -2.02 12.34
CA SER A 126 3.14 -1.17 12.54
C SER A 126 3.17 0.03 11.59
N MET A 127 2.07 0.22 10.87
CA MET A 127 1.81 1.43 10.08
C MET A 127 0.91 2.33 10.91
N THR A 128 1.44 3.48 11.34
CA THR A 128 0.73 4.42 12.20
C THR A 128 0.58 5.76 11.52
N VAL A 129 -0.54 6.44 11.81
CA VAL A 129 -0.72 7.83 11.42
C VAL A 129 -0.12 8.75 12.49
N PRO A 130 0.77 9.69 12.14
CA PRO A 130 1.28 10.68 13.08
C PRO A 130 0.15 11.64 13.47
N ARG A 131 -0.20 11.69 14.76
CA ARG A 131 -1.14 12.70 15.28
C ARG A 131 -0.38 13.96 15.72
N LYS A 132 -0.85 15.12 15.26
CA LYS A 132 -0.76 16.33 16.09
C LYS A 132 -1.72 16.14 17.27
N VAL A 133 -1.27 16.41 18.50
CA VAL A 133 -2.10 16.31 19.70
C VAL A 133 -3.39 17.11 19.47
N GLY A 134 -4.55 16.43 19.47
CA GLY A 134 -5.87 17.04 19.26
C GLY A 134 -6.47 16.93 17.85
N ALA A 135 -5.82 16.25 16.90
CA ALA A 135 -6.44 15.95 15.59
C ALA A 135 -7.02 14.53 15.58
N ASP A 136 -8.35 14.44 15.46
CA ASP A 136 -9.04 13.16 15.28
C ASP A 136 -8.83 12.60 13.87
N LEU A 137 -8.84 11.27 13.75
CA LEU A 137 -8.99 10.60 12.46
C LEU A 137 -10.40 10.88 11.94
N VAL A 138 -10.55 11.97 11.20
CA VAL A 138 -11.85 12.36 10.62
C VAL A 138 -12.14 11.42 9.45
N PRO A 139 -13.24 10.64 9.50
CA PRO A 139 -13.71 9.90 8.33
C PRO A 139 -13.88 10.85 7.14
N GLY A 140 -13.24 10.55 6.01
CA GLY A 140 -13.29 11.37 4.80
C GLY A 140 -12.12 12.34 4.59
N LYS A 141 -11.17 12.47 5.54
CA LYS A 141 -9.87 13.10 5.26
C LYS A 141 -8.91 12.06 4.71
N GLY A 142 -8.47 12.25 3.47
CA GLY A 142 -7.57 11.34 2.76
C GLY A 142 -6.22 11.17 3.46
N ALA A 143 -5.57 10.03 3.21
CA ALA A 143 -4.27 9.67 3.77
C ALA A 143 -3.17 10.71 3.50
N VAL A 144 -3.19 11.35 2.34
CA VAL A 144 -2.32 12.48 1.97
C VAL A 144 -2.36 13.59 3.02
N SER A 145 -3.52 13.87 3.63
CA SER A 145 -3.66 14.90 4.66
C SER A 145 -2.97 14.55 5.99
N TRP A 146 -2.81 13.25 6.28
CA TRP A 146 -2.14 12.75 7.47
C TRP A 146 -0.62 12.74 7.31
N TYR A 147 -0.13 12.37 6.12
CA TYR A 147 1.30 12.25 5.83
C TYR A 147 1.95 13.57 5.42
N GLY A 148 1.21 14.54 4.89
CA GLY A 148 1.73 15.89 4.59
C GLY A 148 2.18 16.70 5.83
N ALA A 149 1.77 16.30 7.03
CA ALA A 149 2.15 16.96 8.28
C ALA A 149 3.37 16.33 8.99
N ALA A 150 3.98 15.29 8.41
CA ALA A 150 4.99 14.45 9.06
C ALA A 150 6.43 14.65 8.55
N ASN A 151 6.66 15.55 7.59
CA ASN A 151 8.00 15.95 7.15
C ASN A 151 8.41 17.27 7.85
N PRO A 152 9.47 17.29 8.66
CA PRO A 152 10.43 18.39 8.64
C PRO A 152 11.25 18.38 7.34
#